data_AF-A0A9P0P0P1-F1
#
_entry.id   AF-A0A9P0P0P1-F1
#
_cell.length_a   1.000
_cell.length_b   1.000
_cell.length_c   1.000
_cell.angle_alpha   90.00
_cell.angle_beta   90.00
_cell.angle_gamma   90.00
#
_symmetry.space_group_name_H-M   'P 1'
#
loop_
_entity.id
_entity.type
_entity.pdbx_description
1 polymer ?
#
loop_
_entity_poly.entity_id
_entity_poly.type
_entity_poly.pdbx_seq_one_letter_code
_entity_poly.pdbx_strand_id
1 'polypeptide(L)'
;MNTASRENGINIITYRRTLISPDPGDKEITANSTIHIVWGIGKLDENMEPAFHDSYSKTDVTIQTSPKEPQNNCFAFTKSKLILGEPWKKGQIFDKTIRVFNTYIGPSGGKKGYQTITGHSSTALAWYVNGLLAPELWLRRGLSYQFRVHGGNDPHSAEYYHPLIITDEPHGGIDRLKDEQQARIRVLAGVEYSRRGRPRPTAVVQVSPPQLGGAM
;
A
#
# COMPACT_ATOMS: atom_id res chain seq x y z
N MET A 1 26.65 18.30 10.77
CA MET A 1 26.52 16.95 11.38
C MET A 1 25.04 16.73 11.62
N ASN A 2 24.49 15.64 11.07
CA ASN A 2 23.10 15.30 11.32
C ASN A 2 23.04 14.52 12.64
N THR A 3 22.10 14.85 13.51
CA THR A 3 21.94 14.23 14.82
C THR A 3 20.49 13.79 15.02
N ALA A 4 20.31 12.76 15.84
CA ALA A 4 18.99 12.34 16.29
C ALA A 4 19.06 12.07 17.80
N SER A 5 18.09 12.59 18.54
CA SER A 5 17.89 12.28 19.96
C SER A 5 16.42 11.96 20.23
N ARG A 6 16.16 11.28 21.35
CA ARG A 6 14.81 11.02 21.81
C ARG A 6 14.67 11.49 23.25
N GLU A 7 13.82 12.47 23.47
CA GLU A 7 13.64 13.13 24.77
C GLU A 7 12.15 13.20 25.10
N ASN A 8 11.75 12.71 26.27
CA ASN A 8 10.35 12.73 26.75
C ASN A 8 9.33 12.14 25.76
N GLY A 9 9.75 11.16 24.94
CA GLY A 9 8.90 10.52 23.94
C GLY A 9 8.83 11.24 22.58
N ILE A 10 9.55 12.36 22.41
CA ILE A 10 9.67 13.10 21.16
C ILE A 10 10.97 12.69 20.47
N ASN A 11 10.91 12.39 19.17
CA ASN A 11 12.10 12.19 18.35
C ASN A 11 12.51 13.56 17.77
N ILE A 12 13.75 13.98 18.04
CA ILE A 12 14.32 15.22 17.53
C ILE A 12 15.37 14.85 16.50
N ILE A 13 15.17 15.30 15.26
CA ILE A 13 16.10 15.05 14.15
C ILE A 13 16.62 16.41 13.69
N THR A 14 17.93 16.60 13.78
CA THR A 14 18.61 17.81 13.31
C THR A 14 19.43 17.46 12.10
N TYR A 15 19.25 18.21 11.02
CA TYR A 15 20.04 18.06 9.81
C TYR A 15 20.38 19.43 9.22
N ARG A 16 21.41 19.46 8.37
CA ARG A 16 21.83 20.66 7.65
C ARG A 16 22.02 20.33 6.18
N ARG A 17 21.56 21.21 5.30
CA ARG A 17 21.85 21.19 3.86
C ARG A 17 22.33 22.55 3.38
N THR A 18 22.94 22.59 2.20
CA THR A 18 23.20 23.84 1.49
C THR A 18 21.91 24.39 0.89
N LEU A 19 21.85 25.71 0.74
CA LEU A 19 20.72 26.39 0.08
C LEU A 19 20.67 26.06 -1.42
N ILE A 20 21.84 26.06 -2.05
CA ILE A 20 22.05 25.64 -3.43
C ILE A 20 22.82 24.32 -3.38
N SER A 21 22.25 23.28 -3.97
CA SER A 21 22.86 21.95 -4.05
C SER A 21 23.65 21.81 -5.35
N PRO A 22 24.78 21.09 -5.38
CA PRO A 22 25.45 20.74 -6.63
C PRO A 22 24.67 19.69 -7.45
N ASP A 23 23.69 19.01 -6.84
CA ASP A 23 22.82 18.06 -7.53
C ASP A 23 21.70 18.81 -8.29
N PRO A 24 21.62 18.70 -9.63
CA PRO A 24 20.60 19.39 -10.41
C PRO A 24 19.17 18.89 -10.15
N GLY A 25 18.99 17.73 -9.52
CA GLY A 25 17.68 17.22 -9.10
C GLY A 25 17.11 17.91 -7.86
N ASP A 26 17.96 18.58 -7.08
CA ASP A 26 17.55 19.28 -5.86
C ASP A 26 16.93 20.64 -6.18
N LYS A 27 15.84 20.96 -5.50
CA LYS A 27 15.30 22.33 -5.51
C LYS A 27 16.20 23.26 -4.70
N GLU A 28 16.53 24.39 -5.30
CA GLU A 28 17.19 25.50 -4.62
C GLU A 28 16.28 26.10 -3.54
N ILE A 29 16.87 26.49 -2.41
CA ILE A 29 16.21 27.19 -1.32
C ILE A 29 16.71 28.63 -1.32
N THR A 30 15.92 29.54 -1.87
CA THR A 30 16.29 30.97 -1.94
C THR A 30 16.24 31.61 -0.56
N ALA A 31 17.28 32.38 -0.22
CA ALA A 31 17.29 33.22 0.98
C ALA A 31 16.18 34.29 0.90
N ASN A 32 15.63 34.70 2.05
CA ASN A 32 14.53 35.68 2.14
C ASN A 32 13.26 35.28 1.39
N SER A 33 13.00 33.99 1.22
CA SER A 33 11.80 33.48 0.56
C SER A 33 10.95 32.65 1.51
N THR A 34 9.70 32.44 1.11
CA THR A 34 8.80 31.46 1.73
C THR A 34 8.92 30.16 0.96
N ILE A 35 9.26 29.08 1.68
CA ILE A 35 9.30 27.73 1.11
C ILE A 35 8.14 26.90 1.62
N HIS A 36 7.70 25.95 0.80
CA HIS A 36 6.68 24.97 1.16
C HIS A 36 7.35 23.70 1.70
N ILE A 37 6.74 23.13 2.74
CA ILE A 37 7.15 21.88 3.35
C ILE A 37 6.06 20.86 3.12
N VAL A 38 6.48 19.71 2.61
CA VAL A 38 5.65 18.53 2.47
C VAL A 38 6.18 17.49 3.44
N TRP A 39 5.29 16.89 4.24
CA TRP A 39 5.67 15.82 5.16
C TRP A 39 4.61 14.72 5.15
N GLY A 40 5.05 13.50 5.44
CA GLY A 40 4.22 12.32 5.51
C GLY A 40 4.79 11.30 6.51
N ILE A 41 3.88 10.59 7.18
CA ILE A 41 4.17 9.52 8.13
C ILE A 41 3.28 8.34 7.74
N GLY A 42 3.88 7.17 7.59
CA GLY A 42 3.18 5.93 7.25
C GLY A 42 3.95 4.71 7.74
N LYS A 43 3.30 3.56 7.68
CA LYS A 43 3.94 2.27 7.92
C LYS A 43 4.88 1.93 6.75
N LEU A 44 6.10 1.47 7.07
CA LEU A 44 7.01 0.91 6.07
C LEU A 44 6.48 -0.43 5.54
N ASP A 45 6.86 -0.76 4.32
CA ASP A 45 6.59 -2.08 3.76
C ASP A 45 7.57 -3.15 4.27
N GLU A 46 7.46 -4.35 3.73
CA GLU A 46 8.28 -5.50 4.09
C GLU A 46 9.77 -5.34 3.78
N ASN A 47 10.12 -4.47 2.83
CA ASN A 47 11.50 -4.14 2.47
C ASN A 47 12.02 -2.95 3.27
N MET A 48 11.26 -2.46 4.26
CA MET A 48 11.55 -1.23 5.00
C MET A 48 11.54 0.02 4.11
N GLU A 49 10.80 0.00 3.01
CA GLU A 49 10.65 1.13 2.10
C GLU A 49 9.42 1.98 2.48
N PRO A 50 9.44 3.29 2.18
CA PRO A 50 8.27 4.14 2.37
C PRO A 50 7.08 3.71 1.51
N ALA A 51 5.94 3.43 2.15
CA ALA A 51 4.66 3.16 1.50
C ALA A 51 3.73 4.39 1.57
N PHE A 52 2.43 4.20 1.32
CA PHE A 52 1.46 5.28 1.40
C PHE A 52 1.35 5.86 2.82
N HIS A 53 1.18 7.18 2.92
CA HIS A 53 1.15 7.90 4.19
C HIS A 53 -0.21 7.75 4.91
N ASP A 54 -0.16 7.49 6.22
CA ASP A 54 -1.34 7.51 7.10
C ASP A 54 -1.66 8.93 7.59
N SER A 55 -0.63 9.78 7.68
CA SER A 55 -0.74 11.17 8.11
C SER A 55 0.21 12.01 7.28
N TYR A 56 -0.27 13.09 6.70
CA TYR A 56 0.51 13.95 5.81
C TYR A 56 -0.06 15.36 5.80
N SER A 57 0.73 16.31 5.29
CA SER A 57 0.30 17.69 5.09
C SER A 57 -0.87 17.75 4.10
N LYS A 58 -2.07 18.11 4.57
CA LYS A 58 -3.28 18.30 3.73
C LYS A 58 -3.43 19.72 3.18
N THR A 59 -2.68 20.64 3.75
CA THR A 59 -2.66 22.06 3.39
C THR A 59 -1.20 22.50 3.27
N ASP A 60 -0.99 23.66 2.66
CA ASP A 60 0.35 24.24 2.59
C ASP A 60 0.90 24.49 3.99
N VAL A 61 2.11 23.98 4.22
CA VAL A 61 2.93 24.29 5.38
C VAL A 61 4.10 25.10 4.86
N THR A 62 4.32 26.30 5.41
CA THR A 62 5.35 27.21 4.91
C THR A 62 6.34 27.61 5.99
N ILE A 63 7.59 27.86 5.58
CA ILE A 63 8.64 28.41 6.43
C ILE A 63 9.32 29.58 5.70
N GLN A 64 9.60 30.65 6.44
CA GLN A 64 10.46 31.73 5.96
C GLN A 64 11.93 31.36 6.18
N THR A 65 12.75 31.43 5.13
CA THR A 65 14.15 30.95 5.18
C THR A 65 15.12 31.93 5.85
N SER A 66 14.70 33.19 6.02
CA SER A 66 15.52 34.25 6.63
C SER A 66 14.63 35.23 7.41
N PRO A 67 13.95 34.76 8.47
CA PRO A 67 13.12 35.64 9.27
C PRO A 67 14.02 36.65 10.00
N LYS A 68 13.55 37.90 10.16
CA LYS A 68 14.31 38.96 10.86
C LYS A 68 14.61 38.60 12.31
N GLU A 69 13.71 37.87 12.95
CA GLU A 69 13.83 37.36 14.31
C GLU A 69 13.59 35.84 14.31
N PRO A 70 14.26 35.08 15.21
CA PRO A 70 13.98 33.65 15.37
C PRO A 70 12.49 33.41 15.66
N GLN A 71 11.82 32.62 14.83
CA GLN A 71 10.42 32.25 15.04
C GLN A 71 10.32 30.86 15.66
N ASN A 72 9.58 30.76 16.76
CA ASN A 72 9.14 29.48 17.33
C ASN A 72 7.63 29.35 17.14
N ASN A 73 7.24 28.80 16.00
CA ASN A 73 5.84 28.46 15.68
C ASN A 73 5.47 27.03 16.08
N CYS A 74 6.29 26.39 16.93
CA CYS A 74 5.98 25.07 17.45
C CYS A 74 4.73 25.12 18.32
N PHE A 75 3.81 24.20 18.09
CA PHE A 75 2.70 23.96 18.99
C PHE A 75 3.10 22.93 20.05
N ALA A 76 2.51 23.03 21.25
CA ALA A 76 2.71 22.02 22.27
C ALA A 76 2.27 20.65 21.73
N PHE A 77 3.13 19.63 21.86
CA PHE A 77 2.75 18.25 21.59
C PHE A 77 1.72 17.80 22.64
N THR A 78 0.45 18.07 22.39
CA THR A 78 -0.62 17.55 23.23
C THR A 78 -0.78 16.07 22.89
N LYS A 79 -0.72 15.20 23.91
CA LYS A 79 -1.14 13.81 23.76
C LYS A 79 -2.65 13.80 23.58
N SER A 80 -3.15 14.06 22.38
CA SER A 80 -4.52 13.70 22.06
C SER A 80 -4.60 12.18 22.21
N LYS A 81 -5.39 11.68 23.17
CA LYS A 81 -5.74 10.27 23.21
C LYS A 81 -6.49 10.03 21.91
N LEU A 82 -5.81 9.44 20.93
CA LEU A 82 -6.44 9.07 19.67
C LEU A 82 -7.65 8.22 20.03
N ILE A 83 -8.85 8.75 19.81
CA ILE A 83 -10.04 7.89 19.69
C ILE A 83 -9.83 7.19 18.34
N LEU A 84 -9.01 6.15 18.36
CA LEU A 84 -9.00 5.15 17.31
C LEU A 84 -10.40 4.58 17.32
N GLY A 85 -11.26 5.10 16.43
CA GLY A 85 -12.52 4.44 16.14
C GLY A 85 -12.23 2.96 15.85
N GLU A 86 -13.13 2.08 16.29
CA GLU A 86 -12.90 0.64 16.26
C GLU A 86 -12.36 0.20 14.89
N PRO A 87 -11.26 -0.57 14.86
CA PRO A 87 -10.74 -1.09 13.60
C PRO A 87 -11.79 -1.90 12.87
N TRP A 88 -11.72 -1.91 11.53
CA TRP A 88 -12.61 -2.71 10.73
C TRP A 88 -12.32 -4.19 10.95
N LYS A 89 -13.37 -4.98 11.18
CA LYS A 89 -13.24 -6.42 11.35
C LYS A 89 -12.92 -7.06 10.00
N LYS A 90 -12.00 -8.04 10.00
CA LYS A 90 -11.70 -8.84 8.82
C LYS A 90 -12.94 -9.63 8.42
N GLY A 91 -13.41 -9.41 7.19
CA GLY A 91 -14.52 -10.18 6.62
C GLY A 91 -14.11 -11.63 6.35
N GLN A 92 -15.06 -12.56 6.41
CA GLN A 92 -14.84 -13.96 6.08
C GLN A 92 -15.96 -14.45 5.17
N ILE A 93 -15.61 -15.20 4.13
CA ILE A 93 -16.56 -15.86 3.22
C ILE A 93 -16.28 -17.36 3.25
N PHE A 94 -17.16 -18.10 3.91
CA PHE A 94 -17.07 -19.56 4.09
C PHE A 94 -18.34 -20.31 3.67
N ASP A 95 -19.29 -19.60 3.04
CA ASP A 95 -20.48 -20.23 2.47
C ASP A 95 -20.07 -21.17 1.32
N LYS A 96 -20.40 -22.45 1.52
CA LYS A 96 -20.05 -23.57 0.64
C LYS A 96 -20.78 -23.53 -0.71
N THR A 97 -21.84 -22.73 -0.82
CA THR A 97 -22.64 -22.56 -2.04
C THR A 97 -22.06 -21.52 -2.98
N ILE A 98 -21.23 -20.60 -2.47
CA ILE A 98 -20.63 -19.53 -3.26
C ILE A 98 -19.55 -20.13 -4.16
N ARG A 99 -19.71 -19.94 -5.47
CA ARG A 99 -18.72 -20.33 -6.50
C ARG A 99 -18.27 -19.15 -7.38
N VAL A 100 -18.91 -18.00 -7.21
CA VAL A 100 -18.62 -16.77 -7.94
C VAL A 100 -18.37 -15.66 -6.93
N PHE A 101 -17.22 -15.01 -7.07
CA PHE A 101 -16.80 -13.87 -6.28
C PHE A 101 -16.76 -12.63 -7.17
N ASN A 102 -17.40 -11.55 -6.75
CA ASN A 102 -17.29 -10.27 -7.43
C ASN A 102 -16.23 -9.44 -6.72
N THR A 103 -15.24 -8.97 -7.47
CA THR A 103 -14.09 -8.25 -6.92
C THR A 103 -14.02 -6.84 -7.47
N TYR A 104 -13.87 -5.87 -6.56
CA TYR A 104 -13.88 -4.44 -6.88
C TYR A 104 -12.71 -3.76 -6.19
N ILE A 105 -12.20 -2.71 -6.81
CA ILE A 105 -11.27 -1.79 -6.15
C ILE A 105 -12.07 -0.71 -5.40
N GLY A 106 -11.65 -0.41 -4.17
CA GLY A 106 -12.22 0.66 -3.36
C GLY A 106 -11.22 1.24 -2.37
N PRO A 107 -11.63 2.21 -1.53
CA PRO A 107 -10.76 2.82 -0.54
C PRO A 107 -10.18 1.78 0.43
N SER A 108 -8.89 1.86 0.73
CA SER A 108 -8.24 0.88 1.61
C SER A 108 -8.65 0.97 3.09
N GLY A 109 -9.22 2.10 3.51
CA GLY A 109 -9.44 2.41 4.92
C GLY A 109 -8.15 2.64 5.74
N GLY A 110 -6.98 2.64 5.08
CA GLY A 110 -5.67 2.90 5.67
C GLY A 110 -5.43 2.13 6.97
N LYS A 111 -4.99 2.85 8.01
CA LYS A 111 -4.76 2.31 9.34
C LYS A 111 -5.97 1.58 9.95
N LYS A 112 -7.20 2.06 9.73
CA LYS A 112 -8.42 1.44 10.30
C LYS A 112 -8.89 0.20 9.53
N GLY A 113 -8.65 0.17 8.23
CA GLY A 113 -9.05 -0.90 7.33
C GLY A 113 -7.90 -1.86 7.03
N TYR A 114 -7.35 -1.75 5.82
CA TYR A 114 -6.42 -2.71 5.24
C TYR A 114 -5.22 -3.00 6.14
N GLN A 115 -4.58 -1.98 6.74
CA GLN A 115 -3.40 -2.20 7.58
C GLN A 115 -3.72 -3.01 8.84
N THR A 116 -4.89 -2.78 9.47
CA THR A 116 -5.27 -3.56 10.66
C THR A 116 -5.73 -4.97 10.27
N ILE A 117 -6.44 -5.10 9.15
CA ILE A 117 -6.96 -6.39 8.66
C ILE A 117 -5.83 -7.34 8.22
N THR A 118 -4.84 -6.81 7.51
CA THR A 118 -3.77 -7.61 6.89
C THR A 118 -2.46 -7.57 7.67
N GLY A 119 -2.24 -6.52 8.47
CA GLY A 119 -0.94 -6.26 9.08
C GLY A 119 0.07 -5.63 8.12
N HIS A 120 -0.25 -5.43 6.84
CA HIS A 120 0.69 -4.87 5.85
C HIS A 120 0.59 -3.35 5.75
N SER A 121 1.55 -2.73 5.06
CA SER A 121 1.39 -1.34 4.64
C SER A 121 0.19 -1.24 3.69
N SER A 122 -0.50 -0.10 3.69
CA SER A 122 -1.69 0.09 2.86
C SER A 122 -1.32 1.00 1.69
N THR A 123 -1.99 0.82 0.57
CA THR A 123 -2.03 1.85 -0.49
C THR A 123 -3.32 2.67 -0.35
N ALA A 124 -3.59 3.59 -1.29
CA ALA A 124 -4.86 4.31 -1.35
C ALA A 124 -6.06 3.39 -1.62
N LEU A 125 -5.83 2.32 -2.39
CA LEU A 125 -6.86 1.42 -2.92
C LEU A 125 -6.64 -0.02 -2.44
N ALA A 126 -7.71 -0.78 -2.30
CA ALA A 126 -7.66 -2.18 -1.90
C ALA A 126 -8.78 -2.99 -2.57
N TRP A 127 -8.56 -4.31 -2.62
CA TRP A 127 -9.54 -5.25 -3.15
C TRP A 127 -10.66 -5.53 -2.15
N TYR A 128 -11.88 -5.42 -2.65
CA TYR A 128 -13.10 -5.86 -2.01
C TYR A 128 -13.61 -7.11 -2.71
N VAL A 129 -14.00 -8.13 -1.94
CA VAL A 129 -14.64 -9.34 -2.46
C VAL A 129 -16.05 -9.41 -1.89
N ASN A 130 -17.07 -9.41 -2.76
CA ASN A 130 -18.49 -9.38 -2.38
C ASN A 130 -18.80 -8.27 -1.35
N GLY A 131 -18.18 -7.09 -1.51
CA GLY A 131 -18.38 -5.94 -0.63
C GLY A 131 -17.56 -5.93 0.67
N LEU A 132 -16.76 -6.98 0.94
CA LEU A 132 -15.90 -7.04 2.11
C LEU A 132 -14.46 -6.65 1.74
N LEU A 133 -13.81 -5.80 2.54
CA LEU A 133 -12.42 -5.39 2.35
C LEU A 133 -11.46 -6.54 2.70
N ALA A 134 -10.57 -6.91 1.76
CA ALA A 134 -9.52 -7.92 1.92
C ALA A 134 -9.93 -9.13 2.78
N PRO A 135 -11.05 -9.81 2.47
CA PRO A 135 -11.61 -10.82 3.33
C PRO A 135 -10.84 -12.13 3.23
N GLU A 136 -11.05 -12.99 4.22
CA GLU A 136 -10.60 -14.38 4.18
C GLU A 136 -11.60 -15.24 3.40
N LEU A 137 -11.11 -16.00 2.42
CA LEU A 137 -11.93 -16.85 1.58
C LEU A 137 -11.64 -18.32 1.88
N TRP A 138 -12.69 -19.09 2.20
CA TRP A 138 -12.58 -20.52 2.46
C TRP A 138 -13.11 -21.32 1.28
N LEU A 139 -12.19 -21.89 0.50
CA LEU A 139 -12.50 -22.65 -0.70
C LEU A 139 -12.39 -24.16 -0.46
N ARG A 140 -13.14 -24.94 -1.23
CA ARG A 140 -13.10 -26.41 -1.19
C ARG A 140 -12.22 -26.94 -2.32
N ARG A 141 -11.40 -27.94 -1.98
CA ARG A 141 -10.60 -28.69 -2.95
C ARG A 141 -11.49 -29.41 -3.98
N GLY A 142 -11.02 -29.48 -5.22
CA GLY A 142 -11.73 -30.15 -6.32
C GLY A 142 -12.91 -29.36 -6.91
N LEU A 143 -13.15 -28.12 -6.46
CA LEU A 143 -14.18 -27.24 -6.99
C LEU A 143 -13.55 -26.06 -7.75
N SER A 144 -14.10 -25.69 -8.91
CA SER A 144 -13.72 -24.48 -9.65
C SER A 144 -14.46 -23.24 -9.17
N TYR A 145 -13.78 -22.14 -8.93
CA TYR A 145 -14.33 -20.87 -8.50
C TYR A 145 -14.03 -19.80 -9.54
N GLN A 146 -14.99 -18.90 -9.73
CA GLN A 146 -14.84 -17.75 -10.63
C GLN A 146 -14.70 -16.47 -9.81
N PHE A 147 -13.71 -15.64 -10.12
CA PHE A 147 -13.66 -14.25 -9.68
C PHE A 147 -13.89 -13.33 -10.87
N ARG A 148 -14.88 -12.45 -10.74
CA ARG A 148 -15.18 -11.40 -11.71
C ARG A 148 -14.45 -10.14 -11.29
N VAL A 149 -13.54 -9.66 -12.14
CA VAL A 149 -12.58 -8.61 -11.78
C VAL A 149 -13.03 -7.26 -12.32
N HIS A 150 -13.27 -6.32 -11.41
CA HIS A 150 -13.68 -4.95 -11.70
C HIS A 150 -12.63 -3.95 -11.18
N GLY A 151 -11.38 -4.12 -11.60
CA GLY A 151 -10.26 -3.23 -11.26
C GLY A 151 -9.71 -2.40 -12.43
N GLY A 152 -10.17 -2.66 -13.66
CA GLY A 152 -9.60 -2.07 -14.86
C GLY A 152 -8.39 -2.83 -15.38
N ASN A 153 -8.14 -2.69 -16.68
CA ASN A 153 -7.15 -3.47 -17.43
C ASN A 153 -6.36 -2.62 -18.44
N ASP A 154 -6.31 -1.30 -18.27
CA ASP A 154 -5.56 -0.41 -19.15
C ASP A 154 -4.09 -0.31 -18.70
N PRO A 155 -3.13 -1.04 -19.34
CA PRO A 155 -1.74 -1.07 -18.90
C PRO A 155 -1.01 0.28 -19.06
N HIS A 156 -1.65 1.28 -19.68
CA HIS A 156 -1.09 2.61 -19.87
C HIS A 156 -1.58 3.63 -18.82
N SER A 157 -2.46 3.22 -17.91
CA SER A 157 -2.97 4.08 -16.84
C SER A 157 -2.79 3.43 -15.48
N ALA A 158 -1.95 4.02 -14.63
CA ALA A 158 -1.82 3.61 -13.23
C ALA A 158 -3.13 3.76 -12.44
N GLU A 159 -4.06 4.60 -12.90
CA GLU A 159 -5.38 4.80 -12.29
C GLU A 159 -6.39 3.73 -12.73
N TYR A 160 -6.21 3.11 -13.90
CA TYR A 160 -7.17 2.16 -14.47
C TYR A 160 -6.57 0.77 -14.71
N TYR A 161 -5.41 0.47 -14.11
CA TYR A 161 -4.76 -0.83 -14.17
C TYR A 161 -4.70 -1.50 -12.80
N HIS A 162 -5.71 -2.28 -12.47
CA HIS A 162 -5.72 -3.09 -11.25
C HIS A 162 -6.09 -4.53 -11.58
N PRO A 163 -5.13 -5.33 -12.07
CA PRO A 163 -5.33 -6.76 -12.26
C PRO A 163 -5.44 -7.48 -10.91
N LEU A 164 -6.23 -8.56 -10.89
CA LEU A 164 -6.29 -9.48 -9.75
C LEU A 164 -5.57 -10.77 -10.09
N ILE A 165 -4.41 -10.97 -9.49
CA ILE A 165 -3.60 -12.19 -9.62
C ILE A 165 -3.59 -12.90 -8.27
N ILE A 166 -3.90 -14.18 -8.27
CA ILE A 166 -3.92 -15.01 -7.06
C ILE A 166 -2.65 -15.83 -7.05
N THR A 167 -1.85 -15.68 -5.99
CA THR A 167 -0.55 -16.34 -5.83
C THR A 167 -0.43 -16.92 -4.42
N ASP A 168 0.67 -17.62 -4.15
CA ASP A 168 1.06 -17.98 -2.78
C ASP A 168 2.06 -17.00 -2.13
N GLU A 169 2.30 -15.85 -2.76
CA GLU A 169 3.09 -14.77 -2.18
C GLU A 169 2.21 -13.95 -1.21
N PRO A 170 2.60 -13.83 0.08
CA PRO A 170 1.73 -13.24 1.11
C PRO A 170 1.52 -11.72 1.00
N HIS A 171 2.43 -10.98 0.38
CA HIS A 171 2.44 -9.51 0.29
C HIS A 171 1.77 -8.97 -0.98
N GLY A 172 1.71 -9.78 -2.03
CA GLY A 172 1.13 -9.43 -3.32
C GLY A 172 2.03 -8.54 -4.17
N GLY A 173 1.44 -7.87 -5.17
CA GLY A 173 2.20 -6.94 -6.02
C GLY A 173 3.27 -7.62 -6.88
N ILE A 174 3.00 -8.82 -7.39
CA ILE A 174 3.95 -9.62 -8.20
C ILE A 174 4.62 -8.80 -9.32
N ASP A 175 3.88 -7.91 -9.98
CA ASP A 175 4.38 -7.07 -11.07
C ASP A 175 5.48 -6.06 -10.64
N ARG A 176 5.63 -5.81 -9.34
CA ARG A 176 6.67 -4.93 -8.77
C ARG A 176 7.96 -5.69 -8.44
N LEU A 177 7.92 -7.01 -8.46
CA LEU A 177 9.06 -7.86 -8.12
C LEU A 177 9.98 -8.05 -9.33
N LYS A 178 11.26 -8.33 -9.06
CA LYS A 178 12.23 -8.69 -10.11
C LYS A 178 11.90 -10.06 -10.69
N ASP A 179 12.27 -10.30 -11.94
CA ASP A 179 12.05 -11.57 -12.65
C ASP A 179 12.47 -12.81 -11.84
N GLU A 180 13.61 -12.73 -11.14
CA GLU A 180 14.13 -13.82 -10.29
C GLU A 180 13.21 -14.15 -9.10
N GLN A 181 12.54 -13.14 -8.54
CA GLN A 181 11.59 -13.32 -7.43
C GLN A 181 10.25 -13.80 -7.97
N GLN A 182 9.78 -13.22 -9.08
CA GLN A 182 8.56 -13.66 -9.75
C GLN A 182 8.62 -15.14 -10.13
N ALA A 183 9.78 -15.62 -10.61
CA ALA A 183 9.98 -17.01 -10.99
C ALA A 183 9.85 -18.01 -9.82
N ARG A 184 9.95 -17.55 -8.56
CA ARG A 184 9.80 -18.38 -7.36
C ARG A 184 8.36 -18.41 -6.84
N ILE A 185 7.49 -17.54 -7.35
CA ILE A 185 6.11 -17.41 -6.91
C ILE A 185 5.23 -18.31 -7.75
N ARG A 186 4.36 -19.07 -7.08
CA ARG A 186 3.38 -19.88 -7.79
C ARG A 186 2.13 -19.04 -8.04
N VAL A 187 1.89 -18.75 -9.32
CA VAL A 187 0.63 -18.13 -9.74
C VAL A 187 -0.45 -19.20 -9.79
N LEU A 188 -1.49 -19.02 -8.98
CA LEU A 188 -2.61 -19.94 -8.85
C LEU A 188 -3.72 -19.61 -9.85
N ALA A 189 -3.94 -18.33 -10.14
CA ALA A 189 -4.91 -17.87 -11.13
C ALA A 189 -4.72 -16.38 -11.50
N GLY A 190 -5.39 -15.97 -12.58
CA GLY A 190 -5.57 -14.56 -12.94
C GLY A 190 -4.58 -14.03 -13.96
N VAL A 191 -3.77 -14.92 -14.55
CA VAL A 191 -2.94 -14.63 -15.70
C VAL A 191 -3.14 -15.68 -16.79
N GLU A 192 -3.11 -15.23 -18.03
CA GLU A 192 -2.90 -16.05 -19.21
C GLU A 192 -1.46 -15.86 -19.70
N TYR A 193 -0.79 -16.96 -20.00
CA TYR A 193 0.54 -16.89 -20.58
C TYR A 193 0.45 -16.74 -22.10
N SER A 194 1.03 -15.67 -22.62
CA SER A 194 1.21 -15.53 -24.07
C SER A 194 2.08 -16.66 -24.62
N ARG A 195 2.08 -16.87 -25.94
CA ARG A 195 2.98 -17.83 -26.62
C ARG A 195 4.48 -17.62 -26.29
N ARG A 196 4.85 -16.42 -25.83
CA ARG A 196 6.22 -16.06 -25.42
C ARG A 196 6.45 -16.19 -23.90
N GLY A 197 5.53 -16.83 -23.17
CA GLY A 197 5.64 -17.04 -21.73
C GLY A 197 5.40 -15.81 -20.86
N ARG A 198 5.02 -14.66 -21.43
CA ARG A 198 4.69 -13.47 -20.63
C ARG A 198 3.29 -13.60 -20.00
N PRO A 199 3.14 -13.40 -18.68
CA PRO A 199 1.84 -13.37 -18.03
C PRO A 199 1.03 -12.15 -18.47
N ARG A 200 -0.27 -12.33 -18.68
CA ARG A 200 -1.23 -11.27 -19.01
C ARG A 200 -2.44 -11.41 -18.10
N PRO A 201 -2.81 -10.37 -17.32
CA PRO A 201 -3.96 -10.48 -16.44
C PRO A 201 -5.28 -10.75 -17.16
N THR A 202 -6.18 -11.48 -16.51
CA THR A 202 -7.52 -11.80 -17.05
C THR A 202 -8.64 -11.08 -16.28
N ALA A 203 -9.69 -10.68 -16.99
CA ALA A 203 -10.88 -10.06 -16.39
C ALA A 203 -11.76 -11.09 -15.62
N VAL A 204 -11.56 -12.38 -15.92
CA VAL A 204 -12.17 -13.51 -15.22
C VAL A 204 -11.07 -14.41 -14.73
N VAL A 205 -11.04 -14.66 -13.43
CA VAL A 205 -10.02 -15.49 -12.77
C VAL A 205 -10.68 -16.81 -12.39
N GLN A 206 -10.16 -17.92 -12.90
CA GLN A 206 -10.62 -19.26 -12.54
C GLN A 206 -9.65 -19.88 -11.53
N VAL A 207 -10.15 -20.27 -10.36
CA VAL A 207 -9.36 -20.91 -9.31
C VAL A 207 -9.90 -22.31 -9.06
N SER A 208 -9.04 -23.31 -9.16
CA SER A 208 -9.36 -24.69 -8.77
C SER A 208 -8.39 -25.11 -7.66
N PRO A 209 -8.78 -25.05 -6.38
CA PRO A 209 -7.90 -25.44 -5.29
C PRO A 209 -7.45 -26.90 -5.48
N PRO A 210 -6.18 -27.20 -5.20
CA PRO A 210 -5.58 -28.50 -5.51
C PRO A 210 -6.39 -29.63 -4.88
N GLN A 211 -6.60 -30.70 -5.63
CA GLN A 211 -7.24 -31.90 -5.10
C GLN A 211 -6.37 -32.49 -3.97
N LEU A 212 -6.99 -33.21 -3.03
CA LEU A 212 -6.23 -34.06 -2.13
C LEU A 212 -5.59 -35.15 -2.99
N GLY A 213 -4.31 -34.97 -3.35
CA GLY A 213 -3.50 -36.08 -3.81
C GLY A 213 -3.48 -37.10 -2.69
N GLY A 214 -3.89 -38.34 -2.99
CA GLY A 214 -3.69 -39.44 -2.08
C GLY A 214 -2.21 -39.50 -1.72
N ALA A 215 -1.90 -39.45 -0.44
CA ALA A 215 -0.62 -39.91 0.04
C ALA A 215 -0.45 -41.35 -0.45
N MET A 216 0.50 -41.57 -1.35
CA MET A 216 1.26 -42.80 -1.44
C MET A 216 2.69 -42.45 -1.05
#